data_AF-X1UTT7-F1
#
_entry.id   AF-X1UTT7-F1
#
_cell.length_a   1.000
_cell.length_b   1.000
_cell.length_c   1.000
_cell.angle_alpha   90.00
_cell.angle_beta   90.00
_cell.angle_gamma   90.00
#
_symmetry.space_group_name_H-M   'P 1'
#
loop_
_entity.id
_entity.type
_entity.pdbx_description
1 polymer ?
#
loop_
_entity_poly.entity_id
_entity_poly.type
_entity_poly.pdbx_seq_one_letter_code
_entity_poly.pdbx_strand_id
1 'polypeptide(L)'
;CTEFFNNENGWTFLQGKGITQGRLWGGCIEVLEFIKSTDYWPDKTFWNDKVLFLETSEEKPLPDRVGYMLRNYGIQGILEKVKGVIFGRAKDYSVKEKKELNKIILNVIRDEFKVSDIPLIVDMDFGHTDPKLILPLGCMVS
;
A
#
# COMPACT_ATOMS: atom_id res chain seq x y z
N CYS A 1 25.96 -12.25 4.76
CA CYS A 1 25.17 -11.03 4.50
C CYS A 1 24.46 -11.22 3.17
N THR A 2 23.14 -11.04 3.14
CA THR A 2 22.41 -10.94 1.88
C THR A 2 22.86 -9.70 1.11
N GLU A 3 22.82 -9.77 -0.21
CA GLU A 3 23.24 -8.69 -1.10
C GLU A 3 22.30 -7.48 -0.97
N PHE A 4 22.86 -6.27 -0.95
CA PHE A 4 22.11 -5.03 -0.87
C PHE A 4 21.52 -4.69 -2.24
N PHE A 5 20.19 -4.68 -2.35
CA PHE A 5 19.50 -4.33 -3.60
C PHE A 5 19.03 -2.87 -3.57
N ASN A 6 19.86 -2.00 -4.16
CA ASN A 6 19.56 -0.58 -4.23
C ASN A 6 18.29 -0.33 -5.06
N ASN A 7 17.50 0.68 -4.69
CA ASN A 7 16.32 1.08 -5.45
C ASN A 7 16.72 1.98 -6.62
N GLU A 8 17.32 1.39 -7.65
CA GLU A 8 17.90 2.15 -8.79
C GLU A 8 16.87 3.01 -9.53
N ASN A 9 15.61 2.58 -9.55
CA ASN A 9 14.52 3.28 -10.25
C ASN A 9 13.78 4.28 -9.34
N GLY A 10 14.09 4.30 -8.04
CA GLY A 10 13.39 5.12 -7.05
C GLY A 10 11.92 4.74 -6.86
N TRP A 11 11.14 5.67 -6.34
CA TRP A 11 9.71 5.48 -6.08
C TRP A 11 8.87 5.82 -7.31
N THR A 12 7.86 5.01 -7.58
CA THR A 12 6.98 5.17 -8.75
C THR A 12 5.67 5.84 -8.34
N PHE A 13 5.37 7.00 -8.91
CA PHE A 13 4.10 7.72 -8.69
C PHE A 13 3.07 7.31 -9.75
N LEU A 14 2.08 6.50 -9.38
CA LEU A 14 1.07 6.00 -10.31
C LEU A 14 -0.07 7.02 -10.54
N GLN A 15 -0.40 7.82 -9.52
CA GLN A 15 -1.40 8.89 -9.60
C GLN A 15 -1.25 9.94 -8.49
N GLY A 16 -2.04 11.00 -8.59
CA GLY A 16 -1.97 12.17 -7.72
C GLY A 16 -0.77 13.07 -8.06
N LYS A 17 -0.98 14.39 -8.09
CA LYS A 17 0.08 15.38 -8.37
C LYS A 17 0.23 16.44 -7.27
N GLY A 18 -0.33 16.18 -6.09
CA GLY A 18 -0.32 17.10 -4.96
C GLY A 18 0.47 16.56 -3.77
N ILE A 19 0.82 17.46 -2.86
CA ILE A 19 1.30 17.11 -1.53
C ILE A 19 0.07 16.89 -0.65
N THR A 20 0.06 15.80 0.09
CA THR A 20 -0.99 15.46 1.04
C THR A 20 -0.37 15.33 2.42
N GLN A 21 -1.18 15.34 3.47
CA GLN A 21 -0.70 15.12 4.82
C GLN A 21 -1.69 14.24 5.56
N GLY A 22 -1.18 13.27 6.33
CA GLY A 22 -2.02 12.40 7.12
C GLY A 22 -1.23 11.57 8.13
N ARG A 23 -1.95 10.93 9.06
CA ARG A 23 -1.31 10.01 10.01
C ARG A 23 -1.00 8.69 9.30
N LEU A 24 0.24 8.23 9.39
CA LEU A 24 0.67 6.99 8.78
C LEU A 24 0.06 5.78 9.49
N TRP A 25 -0.55 4.86 8.75
CA TRP A 25 -1.02 3.58 9.29
C TRP A 25 -1.07 2.51 8.20
N GLY A 26 -0.81 1.26 8.56
CA GLY A 26 -0.76 0.17 7.59
C GLY A 26 0.18 -0.95 8.00
N GLY A 27 0.67 -1.71 7.02
CA GLY A 27 1.56 -2.85 7.24
C GLY A 27 1.52 -3.89 6.13
N CYS A 28 1.89 -5.12 6.46
CA CYS A 28 1.78 -6.26 5.56
C CYS A 28 0.30 -6.51 5.21
N ILE A 29 -0.04 -6.47 3.92
CA ILE A 29 -1.43 -6.58 3.47
C ILE A 29 -2.01 -7.95 3.83
N GLU A 30 -1.24 -9.04 3.73
CA GLU A 30 -1.68 -10.38 4.11
C GLU A 30 -1.98 -10.48 5.61
N VAL A 31 -1.11 -9.93 6.47
CA VAL A 31 -1.30 -9.97 7.93
C VAL A 31 -2.50 -9.14 8.37
N LEU A 32 -2.72 -7.99 7.72
CA LEU A 32 -3.88 -7.16 8.02
C LEU A 32 -5.21 -7.86 7.71
N GLU A 33 -5.25 -8.84 6.79
CA GLU A 33 -6.45 -9.66 6.60
C GLU A 33 -6.82 -10.47 7.85
N PHE A 34 -5.84 -10.91 8.66
CA PHE A 34 -6.08 -11.76 9.83
C PHE A 34 -6.82 -11.05 10.96
N ILE A 35 -6.74 -9.73 11.01
CA ILE A 35 -7.37 -8.92 12.05
C ILE A 35 -8.70 -8.30 11.60
N LYS A 36 -9.07 -8.40 10.32
CA LYS A 36 -10.34 -7.85 9.82
C LYS A 36 -11.53 -8.52 10.50
N SER A 37 -12.53 -7.70 10.85
CA SER A 37 -13.75 -8.14 11.57
C SER A 37 -13.51 -8.71 12.98
N THR A 38 -12.30 -8.53 13.53
CA THR A 38 -12.01 -8.79 14.95
C THR A 38 -12.14 -7.49 15.75
N ASP A 39 -12.12 -7.58 17.08
CA ASP A 39 -12.11 -6.42 17.99
C ASP A 39 -10.90 -5.49 17.80
N TYR A 40 -9.86 -5.96 17.09
CA TYR A 40 -8.67 -5.19 16.78
C TYR A 40 -8.75 -4.42 15.45
N TRP A 41 -9.78 -4.66 14.62
CA TRP A 41 -9.96 -3.90 13.38
C TRP A 41 -10.53 -2.51 13.70
N PRO A 42 -9.86 -1.42 13.30
CA PRO A 42 -10.34 -0.09 13.63
C PRO A 42 -11.70 0.23 13.03
N ASP A 43 -12.48 1.05 13.75
CA ASP A 43 -13.76 1.51 13.24
C ASP A 43 -13.62 2.40 11.99
N LYS A 44 -14.76 2.66 11.34
CA LYS A 44 -14.81 3.41 10.08
C LYS A 44 -14.21 4.82 10.16
N THR A 45 -14.23 5.49 11.30
CA THR A 45 -13.74 6.87 11.47
C THR A 45 -12.23 6.93 11.65
N PHE A 46 -11.61 5.85 12.12
CA PHE A 46 -10.17 5.73 12.27
C PHE A 46 -9.40 6.07 10.98
N TRP A 47 -9.95 5.66 9.83
CA TRP A 47 -9.33 5.79 8.52
C TRP A 47 -9.33 7.20 7.95
N ASN A 48 -10.09 8.12 8.55
CA ASN A 48 -10.12 9.52 8.13
C ASN A 48 -8.72 10.13 8.26
N ASP A 49 -8.31 10.83 7.21
CA ASP A 49 -7.05 11.58 7.15
C ASP A 49 -5.79 10.72 7.40
N LYS A 50 -5.85 9.44 7.03
CA LYS A 50 -4.69 8.52 7.09
C LYS A 50 -3.92 8.49 5.78
N VAL A 51 -2.61 8.31 5.89
CA VAL A 51 -1.80 7.81 4.77
C VAL A 51 -1.67 6.31 4.98
N LEU A 52 -2.28 5.53 4.08
CA LEU A 52 -2.29 4.08 4.15
C LEU A 52 -1.02 3.54 3.51
N PHE A 53 -0.25 2.72 4.24
CA PHE A 53 0.88 2.00 3.66
C PHE A 53 0.64 0.50 3.63
N LEU A 54 0.94 -0.14 2.52
CA LEU A 54 0.74 -1.57 2.34
C LEU A 54 2.00 -2.19 1.74
N GLU A 55 2.30 -3.43 2.10
CA GLU A 55 3.39 -4.19 1.50
C GLU A 55 3.06 -5.69 1.49
N THR A 56 3.73 -6.45 0.63
CA THR A 56 3.54 -7.90 0.49
C THR A 56 4.64 -8.68 1.20
N SER A 57 4.29 -9.79 1.85
CA SER A 57 5.24 -10.67 2.53
C SER A 57 6.18 -11.43 1.58
N GLU A 58 7.10 -12.19 2.17
CA GLU A 58 7.95 -13.16 1.47
C GLU A 58 7.18 -14.34 0.87
N GLU A 59 5.93 -14.56 1.27
CA GLU A 59 5.05 -15.58 0.67
C GLU A 59 4.64 -15.23 -0.77
N LYS A 60 5.01 -14.03 -1.23
CA LYS A 60 4.90 -13.58 -2.62
C LYS A 60 3.50 -13.85 -3.20
N PRO A 61 2.44 -13.22 -2.66
CA PRO A 61 1.07 -13.46 -3.12
C PRO A 61 0.92 -13.12 -4.61
N LEU A 62 0.11 -13.86 -5.35
CA LEU A 62 -0.17 -13.49 -6.74
C LEU A 62 -0.76 -12.07 -6.82
N PRO A 63 -0.44 -11.25 -7.84
CA PRO A 63 -0.96 -9.89 -7.98
C PRO A 63 -2.49 -9.78 -7.84
N ASP A 64 -3.24 -10.75 -8.37
CA ASP A 64 -4.70 -10.81 -8.23
C ASP A 64 -5.17 -10.97 -6.78
N ARG A 65 -4.43 -11.71 -5.94
CA ARG A 65 -4.74 -11.85 -4.51
C ARG A 65 -4.60 -10.50 -3.81
N VAL A 66 -3.57 -9.73 -4.15
CA VAL A 66 -3.42 -8.35 -3.65
C VAL A 66 -4.58 -7.48 -4.12
N GLY A 67 -5.02 -7.64 -5.36
CA GLY A 67 -6.23 -7.00 -5.88
C GLY A 67 -7.49 -7.33 -5.07
N TYR A 68 -7.71 -8.59 -4.70
CA TYR A 68 -8.87 -8.97 -3.86
C TYR A 68 -8.80 -8.36 -2.46
N MET A 69 -7.62 -8.39 -1.82
CA MET A 69 -7.41 -7.74 -0.52
C MET A 69 -7.69 -6.24 -0.62
N LEU A 70 -7.19 -5.57 -1.66
CA LEU A 70 -7.39 -4.14 -1.87
C LEU A 70 -8.87 -3.78 -2.15
N ARG A 71 -9.59 -4.60 -2.91
CA ARG A 71 -11.05 -4.44 -3.07
C ARG A 71 -11.81 -4.58 -1.76
N ASN A 72 -11.31 -5.40 -0.84
CA ASN A 72 -11.88 -5.48 0.50
C ASN A 72 -11.66 -4.19 1.31
N TYR A 73 -10.54 -3.47 1.15
CA TYR A 73 -10.39 -2.12 1.72
C TYR A 73 -11.38 -1.13 1.09
N GLY A 74 -11.57 -1.20 -0.23
CA GLY A 74 -12.53 -0.36 -0.94
C GLY A 74 -13.97 -0.58 -0.48
N ILE A 75 -14.45 -1.83 -0.39
CA ILE A 75 -15.84 -2.10 0.02
C ILE A 75 -16.11 -1.73 1.48
N GLN A 76 -15.07 -1.67 2.32
CA GLN A 76 -15.18 -1.15 3.69
C GLN A 76 -15.30 0.40 3.74
N GLY A 77 -15.09 1.08 2.61
CA GLY A 77 -15.10 2.54 2.52
C GLY A 77 -13.79 3.17 3.02
N ILE A 78 -12.68 2.42 3.03
CA ILE A 78 -11.38 2.89 3.53
C ILE A 78 -10.67 3.74 2.47
N LEU A 79 -10.69 3.30 1.21
CA LEU A 79 -9.95 3.97 0.13
C LEU A 79 -10.43 5.41 -0.11
N GLU A 80 -11.72 5.69 0.13
CA GLU A 80 -12.30 7.02 -0.03
C GLU A 80 -11.99 7.98 1.14
N LYS A 81 -11.47 7.46 2.27
CA LYS A 81 -11.19 8.25 3.49
C LYS A 81 -9.72 8.60 3.67
N VAL A 82 -8.84 7.81 3.08
CA VAL A 82 -7.40 8.02 3.17
C VAL A 82 -6.97 9.18 2.28
N LYS A 83 -5.86 9.81 2.66
CA LYS A 83 -5.28 10.98 2.00
C LYS A 83 -4.20 10.64 0.99
N GLY A 84 -3.73 9.39 1.02
CA GLY A 84 -2.71 8.84 0.14
C GLY A 84 -2.53 7.35 0.42
N VAL A 85 -2.04 6.62 -0.57
CA VAL A 85 -1.71 5.20 -0.47
C VAL A 85 -0.28 5.00 -0.94
N ILE A 86 0.52 4.28 -0.16
CA ILE A 86 1.90 3.93 -0.51
C ILE A 86 2.08 2.42 -0.47
N PHE A 87 2.80 1.86 -1.44
CA PHE A 87 3.17 0.44 -1.47
C PHE A 87 4.68 0.25 -1.39
N GLY A 88 5.08 -0.69 -0.53
CA GLY A 88 6.46 -1.14 -0.43
C GLY A 88 6.86 -1.95 -1.67
N ARG A 89 8.17 -2.03 -1.93
CA ARG A 89 8.70 -2.90 -3.00
C ARG A 89 8.33 -4.36 -2.74
N ALA A 90 7.66 -4.98 -3.70
CA ALA A 90 7.28 -6.38 -3.64
C ALA A 90 8.51 -7.31 -3.78
N LYS A 91 8.78 -8.12 -2.75
CA LYS A 91 9.94 -9.01 -2.66
C LYS A 91 9.81 -10.18 -3.64
N ASP A 92 10.86 -10.45 -4.42
CA ASP A 92 10.95 -11.59 -5.34
C ASP A 92 9.92 -11.60 -6.51
N TYR A 93 9.22 -10.49 -6.74
CA TYR A 93 8.39 -10.31 -7.93
C TYR A 93 9.27 -10.05 -9.14
N SER A 94 9.02 -10.77 -10.22
CA SER A 94 9.58 -10.48 -11.54
C SER A 94 9.10 -9.12 -12.05
N VAL A 95 9.80 -8.58 -13.05
CA VAL A 95 9.39 -7.32 -13.71
C VAL A 95 7.96 -7.39 -14.24
N LYS A 96 7.52 -8.55 -14.74
CA LYS A 96 6.15 -8.75 -15.22
C LYS A 96 5.15 -8.70 -14.07
N GLU A 97 5.41 -9.41 -12.98
CA GLU A 97 4.52 -9.45 -11.81
C GLU A 97 4.42 -8.07 -11.15
N LYS A 98 5.52 -7.30 -11.07
CA LYS A 98 5.50 -5.91 -10.56
C LYS A 98 4.63 -5.00 -11.43
N LYS A 99 4.76 -5.08 -12.75
CA LYS A 99 3.93 -4.29 -13.68
C LYS A 99 2.44 -4.65 -13.55
N GLU A 100 2.15 -5.94 -13.40
CA GLU A 100 0.79 -6.44 -13.20
C GLU A 100 0.21 -5.97 -11.87
N LEU A 101 0.97 -6.08 -10.78
CA LEU A 101 0.60 -5.58 -9.46
C LEU A 101 0.31 -4.07 -9.49
N ASN A 102 1.21 -3.27 -10.08
CA ASN A 102 1.02 -1.81 -10.20
C ASN A 102 -0.25 -1.47 -11.01
N LYS A 103 -0.52 -2.22 -12.09
CA LYS A 103 -1.75 -2.06 -12.87
C LYS A 103 -3.00 -2.39 -12.05
N ILE A 104 -2.98 -3.48 -11.29
CA ILE A 104 -4.11 -3.89 -10.44
C ILE A 104 -4.35 -2.86 -9.34
N ILE A 105 -3.31 -2.44 -8.63
CA ILE A 105 -3.42 -1.43 -7.57
C ILE A 105 -4.04 -0.13 -8.12
N LEU A 106 -3.53 0.35 -9.26
CA LEU A 106 -4.05 1.54 -9.91
C LEU A 106 -5.50 1.37 -10.34
N ASN A 107 -5.83 0.27 -11.02
CA ASN A 107 -7.18 0.02 -11.51
C ASN A 107 -8.19 -0.08 -10.35
N VAL A 108 -7.86 -0.79 -9.27
CA VAL A 108 -8.75 -0.91 -8.11
C VAL A 108 -9.01 0.46 -7.49
N ILE A 109 -7.96 1.22 -7.17
CA ILE A 109 -8.11 2.51 -6.47
C ILE A 109 -8.78 3.55 -7.39
N ARG A 110 -8.28 3.71 -8.62
CA ARG A 110 -8.73 4.75 -9.55
C ARG A 110 -10.04 4.39 -10.24
N ASP A 111 -10.11 3.21 -10.84
CA ASP A 111 -11.16 2.90 -11.81
C ASP A 111 -12.34 2.18 -11.16
N GLU A 112 -12.10 1.31 -10.18
CA GLU A 112 -13.18 0.59 -9.49
C GLU A 112 -13.80 1.45 -8.37
N PHE A 113 -12.98 2.02 -7.48
CA PHE A 113 -13.45 2.83 -6.35
C PHE A 113 -13.46 4.34 -6.62
N LYS A 114 -13.10 4.78 -7.84
CA LYS A 114 -13.18 6.19 -8.27
C LYS A 114 -12.36 7.16 -7.42
N VAL A 115 -11.27 6.69 -6.83
CA VAL A 115 -10.35 7.50 -6.03
C VAL A 115 -9.16 7.91 -6.89
N SER A 116 -9.29 8.97 -7.70
CA SER A 116 -8.25 9.43 -8.64
C SER A 116 -7.31 10.51 -8.10
N ASP A 117 -7.71 11.17 -7.01
CA ASP A 117 -7.13 12.48 -6.65
C ASP A 117 -6.04 12.37 -5.57
N ILE A 118 -5.98 11.25 -4.86
CA ILE A 118 -4.97 11.02 -3.82
C ILE A 118 -3.66 10.52 -4.43
N PRO A 119 -2.50 10.87 -3.85
CA PRO A 119 -1.22 10.26 -4.20
C PRO A 119 -1.24 8.74 -4.02
N LEU A 120 -0.78 8.04 -5.06
CA LEU A 120 -0.55 6.61 -5.04
C LEU A 120 0.88 6.33 -5.47
N ILE A 121 1.69 5.90 -4.51
CA ILE A 121 3.12 5.67 -4.70
C ILE A 121 3.39 4.18 -4.52
N VAL A 122 4.23 3.61 -5.35
CA VAL A 122 4.67 2.22 -5.24
C VAL A 122 6.19 2.17 -5.29
N ASP A 123 6.76 0.97 -5.05
CA ASP A 123 8.20 0.75 -5.02
C ASP A 123 8.95 1.54 -3.94
N MET A 124 8.28 1.88 -2.83
CA MET A 124 8.94 2.53 -1.69
C MET A 124 9.81 1.56 -0.88
N ASP A 125 10.85 2.08 -0.25
CA ASP A 125 11.87 1.31 0.48
C ASP A 125 11.38 0.86 1.87
N PHE A 126 10.31 0.08 1.94
CA PHE A 126 9.83 -0.60 3.16
C PHE A 126 9.21 -1.97 2.81
N GLY A 127 8.93 -2.77 3.84
CA GLY A 127 8.39 -4.12 3.69
C GLY A 127 9.47 -5.21 3.68
N HIS A 128 9.23 -6.30 2.97
CA HIS A 128 10.10 -7.49 2.99
C HIS A 128 11.34 -7.40 2.06
N THR A 129 11.73 -6.20 1.61
CA THR A 129 12.96 -5.93 0.84
C THR A 129 13.97 -5.12 1.64
N ASP A 130 15.25 -5.12 1.26
CA ASP A 130 16.29 -4.26 1.85
C ASP A 130 16.76 -3.21 0.83
N PRO A 131 17.10 -1.97 1.25
CA PRO A 131 16.99 -1.41 2.60
C PRO A 131 15.54 -1.07 3.02
N LYS A 132 15.36 -0.74 4.31
CA LYS A 132 14.05 -0.43 4.91
C LYS A 132 14.06 0.93 5.62
N LEU A 133 13.09 1.77 5.28
CA LEU A 133 12.68 2.94 6.03
C LEU A 133 11.89 2.50 7.26
N ILE A 134 12.08 3.21 8.37
CA ILE A 134 11.26 3.03 9.57
C ILE A 134 9.99 3.88 9.43
N LEU A 135 8.83 3.23 9.56
CA LEU A 135 7.52 3.84 9.41
C LEU A 135 6.81 3.92 10.78
N PRO A 136 6.90 5.06 11.50
CA PRO A 136 6.29 5.18 12.82
C PRO A 136 4.76 5.33 12.71
N LEU A 137 4.03 4.36 13.25
CA LEU A 137 2.57 4.33 13.22
C LEU A 137 1.97 5.53 13.96
N GLY A 138 0.99 6.19 13.34
CA GLY A 138 0.24 7.32 13.90
C GLY A 138 0.95 8.68 13.79
N CYS A 139 2.21 8.71 13.36
CA CYS A 139 2.94 9.95 13.10
C CYS A 139 2.45 10.64 11.83
N MET A 140 2.61 11.96 11.80
CA MET A 140 2.25 12.77 10.66
C MET A 140 3.30 12.65 9.55
N VAL A 141 2.86 12.41 8.32
CA VAL A 141 3.72 12.30 7.13
C VAL A 141 3.15 13.14 5.99
N SER A 142 4.01 13.54 5.04
CA SER A 142 3.66 14.35 3.86
C SER A 142 4.34 13.84 2.59
#